data_AF-A0A4P8QB44-F1
#
_entry.id   AF-A0A4P8QB44-F1
#
_cell.length_a   1.000
_cell.length_b   1.000
_cell.length_c   1.000
_cell.angle_alpha   90.00
_cell.angle_beta   90.00
_cell.angle_gamma   90.00
#
_symmetry.space_group_name_H-M   'P 1'
#
loop_
_entity.id
_entity.type
_entity.pdbx_description
1 polymer ?
#
loop_
_entity_poly.entity_id
_entity_poly.type
_entity_poly.pdbx_seq_one_letter_code
_entity_poly.pdbx_strand_id
1 'polypeptide(L)'
;MASRRWVVPPQDQWDFPWTRGDRCPCESGKPFGDCCLSPDGRPLLKLGPIHPTPPATGYAHPRCYLNRSCDCSRTISREHYISRGLISRPGLKVRGMPWQAEPVMATSADALTSKILCQRHNSALSPLDAHAQRAFLALEAAQMHATKASLSRKRFSTLISGEALELWAMKTLAGLYATGMDFKVGPYRFRDYPPPMANIADALTATSPRSLMRLEVPTDPDAHEASLGRSAVSTLPVIDEDQGRLVAVIFRLQGLGLKFHLDEGAPTPPDPRGLRPHMIDVVGPDRSSRIYVSWGDARPGQIVFLKLKPATPRQKDAWRASHQG
;
A
#
# COMPACT_ATOMS: atom_id res chain seq x y z
N MET A 1 7.10 6.33 27.09
CA MET A 1 6.30 6.53 25.86
C MET A 1 7.12 7.38 24.90
N ALA A 2 7.41 6.92 23.67
CA ALA A 2 8.28 7.66 22.76
C ALA A 2 7.47 8.74 22.03
N SER A 3 7.86 10.01 22.21
CA SER A 3 7.28 11.14 21.46
C SER A 3 7.66 11.04 19.98
N ARG A 4 6.64 10.91 19.14
CA ARG A 4 6.75 11.09 17.69
C ARG A 4 6.66 12.60 17.45
N ARG A 5 7.75 13.21 16.99
CA ARG A 5 7.83 14.65 16.69
C ARG A 5 7.67 14.80 15.17
N TRP A 6 6.72 15.62 14.77
CA TRP A 6 6.42 15.92 13.37
C TRP A 6 7.18 17.18 12.99
N VAL A 7 7.94 17.16 11.89
CA VAL A 7 8.65 18.33 11.37
C VAL A 7 8.40 18.36 9.86
N VAL A 8 7.85 19.45 9.37
CA VAL A 8 7.78 19.75 7.94
C VAL A 8 9.02 20.59 7.64
N PRO A 9 10.08 20.05 7.01
CA PRO A 9 11.19 20.89 6.61
C PRO A 9 10.77 21.81 5.44
N PRO A 10 11.41 22.98 5.30
CA PRO A 10 11.20 23.86 4.17
C PRO A 10 11.60 23.18 2.83
N GLN A 11 10.98 23.64 1.73
CA GLN A 11 11.06 23.02 0.39
C GLN A 11 12.47 22.95 -0.21
N ASP A 12 13.39 23.76 0.28
CA ASP A 12 14.79 23.85 -0.11
C ASP A 12 15.67 22.72 0.47
N GLN A 13 15.16 21.91 1.40
CA GLN A 13 15.89 20.79 2.03
C GLN A 13 15.55 19.41 1.46
N TRP A 14 14.89 19.35 0.29
CA TRP A 14 14.53 18.10 -0.37
C TRP A 14 15.72 17.53 -1.15
N ASP A 15 16.79 17.19 -0.42
CA ASP A 15 17.97 16.55 -1.00
C ASP A 15 17.65 15.09 -1.35
N PHE A 16 17.53 14.82 -2.65
CA PHE A 16 17.43 13.46 -3.16
C PHE A 16 18.83 12.82 -3.22
N PRO A 17 18.97 11.54 -2.82
CA PRO A 17 20.27 10.88 -2.73
C PRO A 17 20.78 10.38 -4.09
N TRP A 18 20.05 10.66 -5.16
CA TRP A 18 20.34 10.21 -6.52
C TRP A 18 20.62 11.42 -7.41
N THR A 19 21.72 11.35 -8.14
CA THR A 19 22.11 12.29 -9.19
C THR A 19 21.68 11.78 -10.55
N ARG A 20 21.66 12.64 -11.57
CA ARG A 20 21.18 12.29 -12.94
C ARG A 20 21.85 11.05 -13.53
N GLY A 21 23.15 10.86 -13.29
CA GLY A 21 23.94 9.74 -13.82
C GLY A 21 23.83 8.45 -13.03
N ASP A 22 23.24 8.48 -11.83
CA ASP A 22 23.09 7.27 -11.00
C ASP A 22 22.11 6.29 -11.64
N ARG A 23 22.24 5.01 -11.30
CA ARG A 23 21.21 4.01 -11.65
C ARG A 23 19.89 4.42 -10.98
N CYS A 24 18.81 4.38 -11.76
CA CYS A 24 17.50 4.79 -11.28
C CYS A 24 17.02 3.91 -10.10
N PRO A 25 16.49 4.51 -9.01
CA PRO A 25 15.98 3.76 -7.85
C PRO A 25 14.76 2.89 -8.14
N CYS A 26 14.15 3.01 -9.32
CA CYS A 26 13.08 2.10 -9.76
C CYS A 26 13.60 0.79 -10.37
N GLU A 27 14.92 0.56 -10.33
CA GLU A 27 15.59 -0.68 -10.77
C GLU A 27 15.36 -1.01 -12.25
N SER A 28 14.96 -0.02 -13.07
CA SER A 28 14.80 -0.18 -14.52
C SER A 28 16.10 -0.40 -15.28
N GLY A 29 17.25 -0.26 -14.61
CA GLY A 29 18.59 -0.28 -15.21
C GLY A 29 18.97 1.01 -15.95
N LYS A 30 18.04 1.95 -16.13
CA LYS A 30 18.28 3.24 -16.80
C LYS A 30 18.93 4.25 -15.85
N PRO A 31 19.61 5.29 -16.38
CA PRO A 31 20.02 6.45 -15.60
C PRO A 31 18.82 7.13 -14.93
N PHE A 32 18.99 7.66 -13.73
CA PHE A 32 17.93 8.33 -12.97
C PHE A 32 17.35 9.52 -13.74
N GLY A 33 18.23 10.31 -14.36
CA GLY A 33 17.88 11.47 -15.19
C GLY A 33 16.94 11.14 -16.36
N ASP A 34 17.06 9.94 -16.93
CA ASP A 34 16.28 9.52 -18.11
C ASP A 34 15.05 8.69 -17.74
N CYS A 35 14.83 8.42 -16.45
CA CYS A 35 13.84 7.46 -16.00
C CYS A 35 12.83 8.07 -15.02
N CYS A 36 13.23 8.29 -13.77
CA CYS A 36 12.34 8.76 -12.72
C CYS A 36 12.63 10.20 -12.29
N LEU A 37 13.53 10.93 -12.95
CA LEU A 37 13.66 12.35 -12.72
C LEU A 37 12.64 13.10 -13.60
N SER A 38 11.71 13.83 -12.98
CA SER A 38 10.78 14.69 -13.71
C SER A 38 11.46 16.01 -14.14
N PRO A 39 10.88 16.73 -15.13
CA PRO A 39 11.44 17.99 -15.63
C PRO A 39 11.62 19.08 -14.56
N ASP A 40 10.79 19.05 -13.51
CA ASP A 40 10.87 19.94 -12.34
C ASP A 40 11.96 19.52 -11.33
N GLY A 41 12.77 18.50 -11.66
CA GLY A 41 13.89 18.03 -10.85
C GLY A 41 13.50 17.09 -9.70
N ARG A 42 12.25 16.63 -9.62
CA ARG A 42 11.77 15.74 -8.55
C ARG A 42 11.80 14.26 -8.97
N PRO A 43 11.91 13.30 -8.03
CA PRO A 43 11.68 11.90 -8.32
C PRO A 43 10.19 11.65 -8.57
N LEU A 44 9.86 11.07 -9.73
CA LEU A 44 8.54 10.60 -10.10
C LEU A 44 8.60 9.15 -10.61
N LEU A 45 8.13 8.22 -9.78
CA LEU A 45 7.92 6.85 -10.20
C LEU A 45 6.60 6.75 -10.97
N LYS A 46 6.71 6.80 -12.29
CA LYS A 46 5.57 6.77 -13.22
C LYS A 46 4.84 5.43 -13.15
N LEU A 47 3.51 5.48 -13.12
CA LEU A 47 2.65 4.34 -13.33
C LEU A 47 2.62 4.00 -14.83
N GLY A 48 2.81 2.72 -15.17
CA GLY A 48 2.62 2.22 -16.54
C GLY A 48 1.15 2.30 -16.99
N PRO A 49 0.82 1.97 -18.25
CA PRO A 49 -0.56 1.90 -18.68
C PRO A 49 -1.31 0.83 -17.87
N ILE A 50 -2.45 1.21 -17.29
CA ILE A 50 -3.33 0.29 -16.55
C ILE A 50 -4.61 -0.07 -17.29
N HIS A 51 -4.66 0.27 -18.57
CA HIS A 51 -5.82 0.06 -19.44
C HIS A 51 -5.64 -1.20 -20.29
N PRO A 52 -6.74 -1.92 -20.57
CA PRO A 52 -6.70 -3.00 -21.54
C PRO A 52 -6.18 -2.54 -22.91
N THR A 53 -5.40 -3.39 -23.57
CA THR A 53 -4.88 -3.09 -24.91
C THR A 53 -6.02 -3.00 -25.92
N PRO A 54 -6.12 -1.93 -26.73
CA PRO A 54 -7.13 -1.83 -27.79
C PRO A 54 -7.09 -3.00 -28.78
N PRO A 55 -8.19 -3.29 -29.50
CA PRO A 55 -9.49 -2.61 -29.43
C PRO A 55 -10.32 -3.01 -28.20
N ALA A 56 -11.34 -2.22 -27.87
CA ALA A 56 -12.32 -2.58 -26.85
C ALA A 56 -13.16 -3.79 -27.30
N THR A 57 -13.53 -4.69 -26.37
CA THR A 57 -14.21 -5.95 -26.72
C THR A 57 -15.72 -5.82 -26.87
N GLY A 58 -16.35 -4.79 -26.31
CA GLY A 58 -17.81 -4.66 -26.24
C GLY A 58 -18.48 -5.72 -25.36
N TYR A 59 -17.71 -6.48 -24.58
CA TYR A 59 -18.19 -7.59 -23.77
C TYR A 59 -18.15 -7.27 -22.26
N ALA A 60 -19.22 -7.58 -21.55
CA ALA A 60 -19.31 -7.46 -20.09
C ALA A 60 -19.34 -8.84 -19.44
N HIS A 61 -18.24 -9.29 -18.85
CA HIS A 61 -18.21 -10.60 -18.16
C HIS A 61 -18.98 -10.50 -16.84
N PRO A 62 -20.02 -11.30 -16.56
CA PRO A 62 -20.87 -11.16 -15.38
C PRO A 62 -20.17 -11.31 -14.02
N ARG A 63 -18.97 -11.90 -13.99
CA ARG A 63 -18.17 -12.13 -12.78
C ARG A 63 -17.04 -11.12 -12.59
N CYS A 64 -16.80 -10.26 -13.57
CA CYS A 64 -15.79 -9.22 -13.44
C CYS A 64 -16.42 -8.01 -12.75
N TYR A 65 -15.87 -7.51 -11.64
CA TYR A 65 -16.43 -6.32 -11.00
C TYR A 65 -16.26 -5.04 -11.86
N LEU A 66 -15.42 -5.10 -12.90
CA LEU A 66 -15.26 -4.06 -13.93
C LEU A 66 -16.13 -4.29 -15.17
N ASN A 67 -17.16 -5.14 -15.10
CA ASN A 67 -18.01 -5.49 -16.24
C ASN A 67 -18.69 -4.28 -16.91
N ARG A 68 -18.94 -3.22 -16.14
CA ARG A 68 -19.60 -2.00 -16.62
C ARG A 68 -18.82 -1.22 -17.68
N SER A 69 -17.51 -1.47 -17.79
CA SER A 69 -16.69 -0.91 -18.86
C SER A 69 -16.99 -1.51 -20.23
N CYS A 70 -17.72 -2.64 -20.28
CA CYS A 70 -17.95 -3.41 -21.50
C CYS A 70 -16.66 -3.76 -22.26
N ASP A 71 -15.51 -3.86 -21.56
CA ASP A 71 -14.22 -4.21 -22.15
C ASP A 71 -13.58 -5.46 -21.51
N CYS A 72 -14.40 -6.44 -21.16
CA CYS A 72 -13.94 -7.69 -20.56
C CYS A 72 -13.43 -8.71 -21.59
N SER A 73 -12.58 -9.64 -21.14
CA SER A 73 -12.41 -10.93 -21.81
C SER A 73 -13.48 -11.93 -21.39
N ARG A 74 -13.71 -12.96 -22.21
CA ARG A 74 -14.55 -14.12 -21.87
C ARG A 74 -13.95 -15.02 -20.79
N THR A 75 -12.64 -14.94 -20.57
CA THR A 75 -11.93 -15.71 -19.55
C THR A 75 -11.91 -14.96 -18.22
N ILE A 76 -12.35 -15.61 -17.14
CA ILE A 76 -12.19 -15.13 -15.76
C ILE A 76 -10.83 -15.57 -15.22
N SER A 77 -10.10 -14.66 -14.59
CA SER A 77 -8.81 -15.00 -13.99
C SER A 77 -8.97 -15.38 -12.51
N ARG A 78 -7.98 -16.10 -11.97
CA ARG A 78 -7.92 -16.51 -10.57
C ARG A 78 -6.87 -15.65 -9.88
N GLU A 79 -7.31 -14.56 -9.28
CA GLU A 79 -6.44 -13.51 -8.75
C GLU A 79 -6.37 -13.52 -7.24
N HIS A 80 -5.22 -13.13 -6.72
CA HIS A 80 -5.05 -13.00 -5.28
C HIS A 80 -5.67 -11.70 -4.77
N TYR A 81 -6.41 -11.73 -3.66
CA TYR A 81 -7.04 -10.54 -3.05
C TYR A 81 -6.02 -9.46 -2.67
N ILE A 82 -4.87 -9.93 -2.20
CA ILE A 82 -3.68 -9.16 -1.89
C ILE A 82 -2.60 -9.77 -2.77
N SER A 83 -1.91 -8.95 -3.55
CA SER A 83 -1.03 -9.37 -4.66
C SER A 83 -0.12 -10.55 -4.25
N ARG A 84 0.03 -11.58 -5.09
CA ARG A 84 0.77 -12.82 -4.77
C ARG A 84 2.17 -12.55 -4.19
N GLY A 85 2.87 -11.55 -4.72
CA GLY A 85 4.21 -11.14 -4.25
C GLY A 85 4.25 -10.60 -2.81
N LEU A 86 3.10 -10.22 -2.24
CA LEU A 86 2.94 -9.82 -0.85
C LEU A 86 2.70 -11.00 0.09
N ILE A 87 2.14 -12.09 -0.44
CA ILE A 87 1.59 -13.20 0.35
C ILE A 87 2.33 -14.53 0.14
N SER A 88 3.21 -14.65 -0.85
CA SER A 88 3.97 -15.88 -1.16
C SER A 88 5.19 -16.11 -0.24
N ARG A 89 5.16 -15.60 0.99
CA ARG A 89 6.28 -15.69 1.95
C ARG A 89 6.01 -16.75 3.01
N PRO A 90 7.01 -17.59 3.38
CA PRO A 90 6.89 -18.52 4.49
C PRO A 90 6.47 -17.78 5.77
N GLY A 91 5.42 -18.27 6.44
CA GLY A 91 4.96 -17.71 7.71
C GLY A 91 4.16 -16.41 7.61
N LEU A 92 3.58 -16.08 6.45
CA LEU A 92 2.62 -14.97 6.33
C LEU A 92 1.45 -15.18 7.30
N LYS A 93 1.24 -14.19 8.15
CA LYS A 93 0.19 -14.12 9.15
C LYS A 93 -0.87 -13.14 8.66
N VAL A 94 -2.07 -13.60 8.37
CA VAL A 94 -3.17 -12.70 8.01
C VAL A 94 -4.03 -12.48 9.24
N ARG A 95 -4.69 -11.32 9.35
CA ARG A 95 -5.72 -11.07 10.36
C ARG A 95 -6.96 -10.41 9.76
N GLY A 96 -8.11 -10.77 10.31
CA GLY A 96 -9.40 -10.18 9.97
C GLY A 96 -10.04 -10.87 8.77
N MET A 97 -9.74 -12.16 8.54
CA MET A 97 -10.38 -12.92 7.47
C MET A 97 -11.62 -13.67 7.99
N PRO A 98 -12.68 -13.82 7.18
CA PRO A 98 -13.96 -14.41 7.60
C PRO A 98 -13.84 -15.83 8.18
N TRP A 99 -12.85 -16.59 7.73
CA TRP A 99 -12.59 -17.98 8.10
C TRP A 99 -11.59 -18.14 9.27
N GLN A 100 -11.15 -17.05 9.88
CA GLN A 100 -10.20 -17.09 10.98
C GLN A 100 -10.89 -17.34 12.31
N ALA A 101 -10.61 -18.49 12.92
CA ALA A 101 -11.00 -18.81 14.30
C ALA A 101 -10.11 -18.09 15.34
N GLU A 102 -8.86 -17.78 14.97
CA GLU A 102 -7.90 -17.06 15.82
C GLU A 102 -7.54 -15.69 15.22
N PRO A 103 -7.18 -14.70 16.05
CA PRO A 103 -6.89 -13.35 15.58
C PRO A 103 -5.73 -13.27 14.60
N VAL A 104 -4.86 -14.28 14.47
CA VAL A 104 -3.79 -14.28 13.46
C VAL A 104 -3.57 -15.70 12.96
N MET A 105 -3.77 -15.95 11.67
CA MET A 105 -3.63 -17.29 11.08
C MET A 105 -2.60 -17.29 9.95
N ALA A 106 -1.76 -18.33 9.92
CA ALA A 106 -0.94 -18.63 8.76
C ALA A 106 -1.85 -19.10 7.62
N THR A 107 -1.76 -18.47 6.45
CA THR A 107 -2.58 -18.88 5.28
C THR A 107 -1.68 -19.04 4.06
N SER A 108 -2.02 -19.97 3.17
CA SER A 108 -1.32 -20.13 1.91
C SER A 108 -1.75 -19.03 0.93
N ALA A 109 -0.84 -18.62 0.05
CA ALA A 109 -1.18 -17.64 -0.98
C ALA A 109 -2.39 -18.11 -1.82
N ASP A 110 -2.46 -19.40 -2.14
CA ASP A 110 -3.54 -19.97 -2.95
C ASP A 110 -4.94 -19.87 -2.30
N ALA A 111 -5.02 -19.82 -0.96
CA ALA A 111 -6.25 -19.61 -0.21
C ALA A 111 -6.78 -18.16 -0.34
N LEU A 112 -5.93 -17.22 -0.75
CA LEU A 112 -6.29 -15.82 -0.96
C LEU A 112 -6.65 -15.51 -2.42
N THR A 113 -7.19 -16.48 -3.18
CA THR A 113 -7.52 -16.33 -4.60
C THR A 113 -9.02 -16.28 -4.90
N SER A 114 -9.43 -15.55 -5.94
CA SER A 114 -10.83 -15.50 -6.42
C SER A 114 -10.98 -15.19 -7.90
N LYS A 115 -12.21 -15.41 -8.38
CA LYS A 115 -12.65 -15.23 -9.77
C LYS A 115 -13.54 -13.99 -9.91
N ILE A 116 -12.93 -12.82 -9.72
CA ILE A 116 -13.61 -11.50 -9.65
C ILE A 116 -13.14 -10.48 -10.70
N LEU A 117 -12.09 -10.81 -11.45
CA LEU A 117 -11.61 -10.03 -12.59
C LEU A 117 -11.49 -10.94 -13.80
N CYS A 118 -11.79 -10.42 -14.98
CA CYS A 118 -11.47 -11.11 -16.22
C CYS A 118 -9.97 -11.00 -16.51
N GLN A 119 -9.42 -11.94 -17.28
CA GLN A 119 -8.00 -11.95 -17.62
C GLN A 119 -7.53 -10.61 -18.20
N ARG A 120 -8.33 -10.00 -19.08
CA ARG A 120 -8.03 -8.72 -19.71
C ARG A 120 -7.88 -7.58 -18.69
N HIS A 121 -8.86 -7.39 -17.81
CA HIS A 121 -8.78 -6.37 -16.77
C HIS A 121 -7.71 -6.66 -15.73
N ASN A 122 -7.52 -7.93 -15.36
CA ASN A 122 -6.48 -8.24 -14.40
C ASN A 122 -5.08 -7.96 -14.95
N SER A 123 -4.81 -8.38 -16.19
CA SER A 123 -3.53 -8.08 -16.85
C SER A 123 -3.30 -6.57 -16.95
N ALA A 124 -4.33 -5.81 -17.31
CA ALA A 124 -4.28 -4.35 -17.35
C ALA A 124 -3.96 -3.73 -15.98
N LEU A 125 -4.57 -4.22 -14.90
CA LEU A 125 -4.35 -3.71 -13.54
C LEU A 125 -3.16 -4.34 -12.81
N SER A 126 -2.40 -5.24 -13.44
CA SER A 126 -1.22 -5.89 -12.82
C SER A 126 -0.07 -4.92 -12.48
N PRO A 127 0.15 -3.78 -13.18
CA PRO A 127 1.15 -2.81 -12.75
C PRO A 127 0.88 -2.26 -11.35
N LEU A 128 -0.39 -2.12 -10.94
CA LEU A 128 -0.75 -1.68 -9.59
C LEU A 128 -0.24 -2.66 -8.53
N ASP A 129 -0.34 -3.97 -8.79
CA ASP A 129 0.19 -5.01 -7.90
C ASP A 129 1.72 -4.94 -7.79
N ALA A 130 2.40 -4.67 -8.90
CA ALA A 130 3.86 -4.54 -8.92
C ALA A 130 4.33 -3.31 -8.12
N HIS A 131 3.63 -2.18 -8.23
CA HIS A 131 3.92 -0.99 -7.43
C HIS A 131 3.66 -1.21 -5.94
N ALA A 132 2.56 -1.87 -5.59
CA ALA A 132 2.31 -2.28 -4.21
C ALA A 132 3.41 -3.21 -3.71
N GLN A 133 3.74 -4.28 -4.43
CA GLN A 133 4.84 -5.18 -4.04
C GLN A 133 6.14 -4.42 -3.77
N ARG A 134 6.52 -3.49 -4.66
CA ARG A 134 7.69 -2.62 -4.45
C ARG A 134 7.56 -1.81 -3.15
N ALA A 135 6.41 -1.20 -2.87
CA ALA A 135 6.23 -0.40 -1.66
C ALA A 135 6.40 -1.22 -0.38
N PHE A 136 5.91 -2.46 -0.37
CA PHE A 136 6.05 -3.35 0.77
C PHE A 136 7.50 -3.83 0.96
N LEU A 137 8.17 -4.19 -0.13
CA LEU A 137 9.59 -4.56 -0.11
C LEU A 137 10.46 -3.39 0.36
N ALA A 138 10.15 -2.17 -0.09
CA ALA A 138 10.81 -0.94 0.35
C ALA A 138 10.65 -0.71 1.85
N LEU A 139 9.44 -0.89 2.40
CA LEU A 139 9.16 -0.78 3.83
C LEU A 139 9.94 -1.81 4.65
N GLU A 140 9.93 -3.06 4.23
CA GLU A 140 10.67 -4.12 4.91
C GLU A 140 12.19 -3.86 4.86
N ALA A 141 12.74 -3.57 3.68
CA ALA A 141 14.16 -3.28 3.53
C ALA A 141 14.57 -2.07 4.38
N ALA A 142 13.73 -1.04 4.45
CA ALA A 142 13.94 0.13 5.29
C ALA A 142 13.98 -0.23 6.78
N GLN A 143 13.05 -1.06 7.26
CA GLN A 143 13.03 -1.53 8.66
C GLN A 143 14.22 -2.44 8.99
N MET A 144 14.56 -3.39 8.10
CA MET A 144 15.73 -4.26 8.27
C MET A 144 17.02 -3.45 8.33
N HIS A 145 17.20 -2.48 7.44
CA HIS A 145 18.39 -1.63 7.42
C HIS A 145 18.50 -0.78 8.69
N ALA A 146 17.39 -0.20 9.15
CA ALA A 146 17.35 0.65 10.34
C ALA A 146 17.62 -0.14 11.64
N THR A 147 17.27 -1.42 11.68
CA THR A 147 17.48 -2.28 12.87
C THR A 147 18.80 -3.06 12.87
N LYS A 148 19.47 -3.17 11.73
CA LYS A 148 20.75 -3.88 11.60
C LYS A 148 21.88 -3.09 12.26
N ALA A 149 22.57 -3.70 13.23
CA ALA A 149 23.80 -3.16 13.79
C ALA A 149 24.88 -3.06 12.69
N SER A 150 25.45 -1.87 12.51
CA SER A 150 26.50 -1.62 11.52
C SER A 150 27.27 -0.36 11.88
N LEU A 151 28.57 -0.34 11.57
CA LEU A 151 29.40 0.85 11.67
C LEU A 151 29.08 1.89 10.58
N SER A 152 28.40 1.47 9.50
CA SER A 152 28.04 2.36 8.40
C SER A 152 26.81 3.21 8.74
N ARG A 153 27.00 4.53 8.77
CA ARG A 153 25.94 5.53 8.93
C ARG A 153 25.22 5.89 7.63
N LYS A 154 25.55 5.22 6.51
CA LYS A 154 24.91 5.50 5.21
C LYS A 154 23.41 5.21 5.29
N ARG A 155 22.61 6.21 4.92
CA ARG A 155 21.15 6.09 4.84
C ARG A 155 20.76 5.22 3.65
N PHE A 156 19.89 4.23 3.88
CA PHE A 156 19.24 3.50 2.79
C PHE A 156 18.10 4.34 2.24
N SER A 157 18.01 4.47 0.92
CA SER A 157 16.98 5.28 0.27
C SER A 157 16.31 4.50 -0.86
N THR A 158 14.99 4.62 -0.96
CA THR A 158 14.19 3.95 -1.98
C THR A 158 13.04 4.84 -2.43
N LEU A 159 12.44 4.55 -3.59
CA LEU A 159 11.40 5.34 -4.25
C LEU A 159 10.15 4.49 -4.50
N ILE A 160 8.99 4.99 -4.09
CA ILE A 160 7.69 4.36 -4.33
C ILE A 160 6.71 5.37 -4.94
N SER A 161 5.67 4.87 -5.63
CA SER A 161 4.63 5.72 -6.23
C SER A 161 3.43 5.77 -5.30
N GLY A 162 3.08 6.96 -4.83
CA GLY A 162 1.90 7.16 -3.98
C GLY A 162 0.60 6.97 -4.76
N GLU A 163 0.51 7.52 -5.98
CA GLU A 163 -0.65 7.39 -6.86
C GLU A 163 -0.97 5.93 -7.19
N ALA A 164 0.07 5.15 -7.52
CA ALA A 164 -0.11 3.73 -7.80
C ALA A 164 -0.57 2.96 -6.55
N LEU A 165 -0.14 3.38 -5.36
CA LEU A 165 -0.54 2.75 -4.10
C LEU A 165 -2.00 3.08 -3.73
N GLU A 166 -2.44 4.33 -3.99
CA GLU A 166 -3.84 4.75 -3.85
C GLU A 166 -4.76 3.98 -4.81
N LEU A 167 -4.40 3.89 -6.09
CA LEU A 167 -5.13 3.09 -7.09
C LEU A 167 -5.12 1.58 -6.77
N TRP A 168 -4.01 1.06 -6.26
CA TRP A 168 -3.92 -0.32 -5.78
C TRP A 168 -4.86 -0.57 -4.60
N ALA A 169 -4.89 0.31 -3.60
CA ALA A 169 -5.79 0.17 -2.46
C ALA A 169 -7.26 0.14 -2.90
N MET A 170 -7.61 0.95 -3.90
CA MET A 170 -8.96 0.97 -4.49
C MET A 170 -9.28 -0.34 -5.22
N LYS A 171 -8.35 -0.84 -6.05
CA LYS A 171 -8.45 -2.17 -6.68
C LYS A 171 -8.64 -3.27 -5.62
N THR A 172 -7.85 -3.23 -4.55
CA THR A 172 -7.90 -4.22 -3.47
C THR A 172 -9.21 -4.13 -2.71
N LEU A 173 -9.71 -2.94 -2.36
CA LEU A 173 -10.99 -2.77 -1.67
C LEU A 173 -12.17 -3.33 -2.48
N ALA A 174 -12.26 -2.94 -3.76
CA ALA A 174 -13.28 -3.48 -4.67
C ALA A 174 -13.14 -4.99 -4.83
N GLY A 175 -11.90 -5.48 -4.92
CA GLY A 175 -11.60 -6.90 -4.93
C GLY A 175 -12.12 -7.61 -3.69
N LEU A 176 -11.74 -7.17 -2.49
CA LEU A 176 -12.18 -7.74 -1.22
C LEU A 176 -13.71 -7.82 -1.14
N TYR A 177 -14.41 -6.74 -1.51
CA TYR A 177 -15.88 -6.72 -1.48
C TYR A 177 -16.52 -7.67 -2.51
N ALA A 178 -16.05 -7.65 -3.77
CA ALA A 178 -16.59 -8.46 -4.86
C ALA A 178 -16.50 -9.98 -4.61
N THR A 179 -15.64 -10.39 -3.69
CA THR A 179 -15.43 -11.80 -3.34
C THR A 179 -16.45 -12.31 -2.34
N GLY A 180 -17.20 -11.39 -1.74
CA GLY A 180 -18.07 -11.68 -0.63
C GLY A 180 -17.32 -11.95 0.68
N MET A 181 -16.08 -11.49 0.83
CA MET A 181 -15.45 -11.55 2.15
C MET A 181 -16.26 -10.73 3.15
N ASP A 182 -16.57 -11.36 4.28
CA ASP A 182 -17.32 -10.77 5.38
C ASP A 182 -16.53 -10.90 6.68
N PHE A 183 -15.82 -9.84 7.03
CA PHE A 183 -15.05 -9.79 8.27
C PHE A 183 -15.69 -8.83 9.26
N LYS A 184 -15.55 -9.16 10.54
CA LYS A 184 -16.05 -8.37 11.65
C LYS A 184 -14.94 -7.52 12.25
N VAL A 185 -15.23 -6.25 12.50
CA VAL A 185 -14.37 -5.35 13.27
C VAL A 185 -15.22 -4.70 14.36
N GLY A 186 -15.05 -5.17 15.59
CA GLY A 186 -15.95 -4.81 16.69
C GLY A 186 -17.40 -5.22 16.36
N PRO A 187 -18.38 -4.32 16.48
CA PRO A 187 -19.77 -4.60 16.12
C PRO A 187 -20.03 -4.59 14.60
N TYR A 188 -19.09 -4.13 13.78
CA TYR A 188 -19.30 -3.87 12.36
C TYR A 188 -18.96 -5.07 11.49
N ARG A 189 -19.80 -5.38 10.51
CA ARG A 189 -19.50 -6.33 9.43
C ARG A 189 -19.16 -5.57 8.16
N PHE A 190 -18.03 -5.90 7.54
CA PHE A 190 -17.59 -5.22 6.32
C PHE A 190 -18.63 -5.24 5.20
N ARG A 191 -19.39 -6.35 5.07
CA ARG A 191 -20.44 -6.45 4.05
C ARG A 191 -21.61 -5.49 4.23
N ASP A 192 -21.87 -5.03 5.45
CA ASP A 192 -22.97 -4.11 5.74
C ASP A 192 -22.64 -2.67 5.27
N TYR A 193 -21.36 -2.42 4.91
CA TYR A 193 -20.86 -1.12 4.48
C TYR A 193 -20.22 -1.22 3.08
N PRO A 194 -21.05 -1.33 2.02
CA PRO A 194 -20.54 -1.50 0.66
C PRO A 194 -19.68 -0.31 0.22
N PRO A 195 -18.50 -0.53 -0.38
CA PRO A 195 -17.78 0.53 -1.06
C PRO A 195 -18.55 0.97 -2.33
N PRO A 196 -18.27 2.17 -2.87
CA PRO A 196 -18.90 2.71 -4.08
C PRO A 196 -18.37 1.99 -5.32
N MET A 197 -18.75 0.72 -5.49
CA MET A 197 -18.24 -0.18 -6.53
C MET A 197 -18.38 0.39 -7.93
N ALA A 198 -19.47 1.11 -8.18
CA ALA A 198 -19.70 1.83 -9.42
C ALA A 198 -18.57 2.85 -9.66
N ASN A 199 -18.43 3.83 -8.75
CA ASN A 199 -17.44 4.90 -8.88
C ASN A 199 -16.01 4.35 -8.96
N ILE A 200 -15.69 3.30 -8.18
CA ILE A 200 -14.40 2.62 -8.25
C ILE A 200 -14.14 2.05 -9.64
N ALA A 201 -15.12 1.37 -10.23
CA ALA A 201 -14.99 0.80 -11.57
C ALA A 201 -14.83 1.88 -12.64
N ASP A 202 -15.60 2.97 -12.56
CA ASP A 202 -15.45 4.12 -13.47
C ASP A 202 -14.05 4.75 -13.34
N ALA A 203 -13.59 4.96 -12.10
CA ALA A 203 -12.29 5.55 -11.81
C ALA A 203 -11.12 4.69 -12.32
N LEU A 204 -11.17 3.38 -12.15
CA LEU A 204 -10.13 2.45 -12.63
C LEU A 204 -10.08 2.33 -14.16
N THR A 205 -11.19 2.58 -14.85
CA THR A 205 -11.32 2.41 -16.31
C THR A 205 -11.31 3.74 -17.06
N ALA A 206 -11.29 4.87 -16.35
CA ALA A 206 -11.19 6.21 -16.95
C ALA A 206 -9.86 6.41 -17.69
N THR A 207 -9.86 7.12 -18.82
CA THR A 207 -8.66 7.39 -19.62
C THR A 207 -7.49 7.95 -18.79
N SER A 208 -7.80 8.80 -17.81
CA SER A 208 -6.85 9.25 -16.78
C SER A 208 -7.37 8.79 -15.41
N PRO A 209 -6.95 7.61 -14.93
CA PRO A 209 -7.42 7.05 -13.67
C PRO A 209 -7.05 7.98 -12.51
N ARG A 210 -8.03 8.28 -11.67
CA ARG A 210 -7.83 9.00 -10.41
C ARG A 210 -8.33 8.14 -9.28
N SER A 211 -7.55 8.07 -8.22
CA SER A 211 -7.98 7.33 -7.05
C SER A 211 -9.12 8.07 -6.34
N LEU A 212 -10.17 7.33 -5.97
CA LEU A 212 -11.15 7.77 -4.97
C LEU A 212 -10.63 7.61 -3.55
N MET A 213 -9.40 7.13 -3.40
CA MET A 213 -8.77 6.85 -2.13
C MET A 213 -7.54 7.74 -1.94
N ARG A 214 -7.46 8.39 -0.79
CA ARG A 214 -6.32 9.22 -0.38
C ARG A 214 -5.49 8.50 0.67
N LEU A 215 -4.21 8.32 0.39
CA LEU A 215 -3.27 7.73 1.34
C LEU A 215 -2.94 8.71 2.45
N GLU A 216 -3.02 8.22 3.67
CA GLU A 216 -2.58 8.88 4.88
C GLU A 216 -1.80 7.90 5.75
N VAL A 217 -0.79 8.40 6.45
CA VAL A 217 -0.19 7.66 7.56
C VAL A 217 -0.85 8.13 8.85
N PRO A 218 -1.59 7.26 9.56
CA PRO A 218 -2.20 7.61 10.83
C PRO A 218 -1.15 8.11 11.82
N THR A 219 -1.51 9.10 12.63
CA THR A 219 -0.65 9.53 13.76
C THR A 219 -0.87 8.68 15.01
N ASP A 220 -2.02 8.02 15.11
CA ASP A 220 -2.43 7.19 16.25
C ASP A 220 -1.55 5.93 16.38
N PRO A 221 -0.85 5.74 17.51
CA PRO A 221 -0.08 4.53 17.79
C PRO A 221 -0.86 3.24 17.57
N ASP A 222 -2.16 3.17 17.85
CA ASP A 222 -2.97 1.95 17.77
C ASP A 222 -3.32 1.57 16.32
N ALA A 223 -3.22 2.53 15.40
CA ALA A 223 -3.25 2.23 13.97
C ALA A 223 -2.00 1.46 13.53
N HIS A 224 -0.89 1.54 14.29
CA HIS A 224 0.36 0.83 14.04
C HIS A 224 0.54 -0.34 15.00
N GLU A 225 0.59 -1.54 14.46
CA GLU A 225 0.58 -2.71 15.32
C GLU A 225 1.96 -3.36 15.43
N ALA A 226 2.69 -2.97 16.47
CA ALA A 226 4.02 -3.52 16.75
C ALA A 226 4.00 -5.03 17.09
N SER A 227 2.85 -5.57 17.51
CA SER A 227 2.68 -6.96 17.98
C SER A 227 2.47 -7.97 16.86
N LEU A 228 2.05 -7.55 15.65
CA LEU A 228 1.70 -8.46 14.57
C LEU A 228 2.91 -9.19 13.93
N GLY A 229 4.13 -8.85 14.33
CA GLY A 229 5.35 -9.44 13.78
C GLY A 229 5.62 -9.00 12.34
N ARG A 230 6.83 -9.29 11.86
CA ARG A 230 7.37 -8.83 10.55
C ARG A 230 6.78 -9.58 9.33
N SER A 231 5.63 -10.22 9.47
CA SER A 231 5.05 -11.03 8.40
C SER A 231 3.53 -10.94 8.37
N ALA A 232 2.96 -9.84 8.84
CA ALA A 232 1.52 -9.66 8.85
C ALA A 232 1.01 -8.62 7.88
N VAL A 233 -0.11 -8.97 7.22
CA VAL A 233 -0.95 -8.06 6.48
C VAL A 233 -2.36 -8.14 7.07
N SER A 234 -2.93 -7.00 7.45
CA SER A 234 -4.32 -6.92 7.90
C SER A 234 -5.02 -5.76 7.23
N THR A 235 -6.30 -5.95 6.95
CA THR A 235 -7.19 -4.92 6.44
C THR A 235 -8.22 -4.60 7.53
N LEU A 236 -8.37 -3.32 7.87
CA LEU A 236 -9.41 -2.87 8.79
C LEU A 236 -10.29 -1.83 8.12
N PRO A 237 -11.63 -1.96 8.15
CA PRO A 237 -12.52 -0.92 7.69
C PRO A 237 -12.59 0.19 8.74
N VAL A 238 -12.80 1.41 8.30
CA VAL A 238 -13.12 2.54 9.17
C VAL A 238 -14.52 2.98 8.77
N ILE A 239 -15.44 2.87 9.72
CA ILE A 239 -16.86 3.17 9.55
C ILE A 239 -17.12 4.52 10.21
N ASP A 240 -17.86 5.39 9.52
CA ASP A 240 -18.50 6.55 10.12
C ASP A 240 -19.85 6.08 10.68
N GLU A 241 -19.95 6.02 12.01
CA GLU A 241 -21.12 5.50 12.71
C GLU A 241 -22.34 6.39 12.52
N ASP A 242 -22.14 7.70 12.46
CA ASP A 242 -23.22 8.68 12.28
C ASP A 242 -23.82 8.57 10.88
N GLN A 243 -22.97 8.35 9.88
CA GLN A 243 -23.38 8.24 8.47
C GLN A 243 -23.66 6.80 8.03
N GLY A 244 -23.34 5.80 8.87
CA GLY A 244 -23.50 4.39 8.57
C GLY A 244 -22.77 3.94 7.31
N ARG A 245 -21.57 4.49 7.01
CA ARG A 245 -20.85 4.20 5.77
C ARG A 245 -19.36 3.93 5.97
N LEU A 246 -18.76 3.19 5.03
CA LEU A 246 -17.32 3.00 4.94
C LEU A 246 -16.65 4.33 4.53
N VAL A 247 -15.72 4.83 5.34
CA VAL A 247 -15.02 6.11 5.07
C VAL A 247 -13.51 5.95 4.87
N ALA A 248 -12.93 4.85 5.33
CA ALA A 248 -11.55 4.52 5.02
C ALA A 248 -11.29 3.02 5.17
N VAL A 249 -10.11 2.59 4.73
CA VAL A 249 -9.56 1.27 5.03
C VAL A 249 -8.13 1.44 5.49
N ILE A 250 -7.73 0.72 6.55
CA ILE A 250 -6.36 0.67 7.04
C ILE A 250 -5.76 -0.65 6.59
N PHE A 251 -4.76 -0.57 5.72
CA PHE A 251 -3.87 -1.69 5.42
C PHE A 251 -2.69 -1.63 6.37
N ARG A 252 -2.53 -2.64 7.23
CA ARG A 252 -1.32 -2.79 8.04
C ARG A 252 -0.34 -3.67 7.34
N LEU A 253 0.84 -3.14 7.10
CA LEU A 253 1.92 -3.80 6.40
C LEU A 253 3.14 -3.73 7.29
N GLN A 254 3.66 -4.88 7.76
CA GLN A 254 4.89 -4.89 8.55
C GLN A 254 4.80 -4.00 9.82
N GLY A 255 3.63 -4.00 10.47
CA GLY A 255 3.33 -3.14 11.64
C GLY A 255 3.08 -1.66 11.32
N LEU A 256 3.25 -1.21 10.08
CA LEU A 256 2.88 0.14 9.64
C LEU A 256 1.43 0.13 9.12
N GLY A 257 0.53 0.86 9.78
CA GLY A 257 -0.78 1.19 9.23
C GLY A 257 -0.67 2.27 8.15
N LEU A 258 -1.23 1.98 6.98
CA LEU A 258 -1.51 2.93 5.91
C LEU A 258 -3.03 3.06 5.80
N LYS A 259 -3.56 4.26 6.05
CA LYS A 259 -5.00 4.55 6.00
C LYS A 259 -5.31 5.14 4.63
N PHE A 260 -6.32 4.61 3.97
CA PHE A 260 -6.77 5.07 2.68
C PHE A 260 -8.19 5.58 2.84
N HIS A 261 -8.34 6.90 2.90
CA HIS A 261 -9.62 7.58 3.02
C HIS A 261 -10.38 7.53 1.71
N LEU A 262 -11.64 7.14 1.75
CA LEU A 262 -12.51 7.14 0.60
C LEU A 262 -13.14 8.53 0.42
N ASP A 263 -12.75 9.20 -0.65
CA ASP A 263 -13.24 10.51 -1.07
C ASP A 263 -14.12 10.34 -2.33
N GLU A 264 -15.43 10.33 -2.12
CA GLU A 264 -16.42 10.24 -3.20
C GLU A 264 -16.78 11.62 -3.79
N GLY A 265 -15.97 12.65 -3.54
CA GLY A 265 -16.20 14.01 -4.05
C GLY A 265 -16.97 14.92 -3.11
N ALA A 266 -17.35 14.44 -1.92
CA ALA A 266 -17.64 15.33 -0.80
C ALA A 266 -16.28 15.71 -0.18
N PRO A 267 -15.90 17.01 -0.11
CA PRO A 267 -14.67 17.41 0.54
C PRO A 267 -14.76 16.96 2.01
N THR A 268 -14.16 15.81 2.30
CA THR A 268 -13.96 15.40 3.67
C THR A 268 -12.95 16.40 4.20
N PRO A 269 -13.25 17.15 5.28
CA PRO A 269 -12.27 18.04 5.87
C PRO A 269 -11.00 17.21 6.06
N PRO A 270 -9.82 17.69 5.61
CA PRO A 270 -8.60 16.93 5.78
C PRO A 270 -8.51 16.53 7.25
N ASP A 271 -8.42 15.23 7.53
CA ASP A 271 -8.27 14.75 8.90
C ASP A 271 -7.02 15.44 9.45
N PRO A 272 -7.12 16.31 10.47
CA PRO A 272 -5.94 16.98 11.01
C PRO A 272 -4.92 15.98 11.58
N ARG A 273 -5.32 14.69 11.72
CA ARG A 273 -4.51 13.56 12.17
C ARG A 273 -4.01 12.66 11.02
N GLY A 274 -4.30 13.02 9.76
CA GLY A 274 -3.93 12.27 8.56
C GLY A 274 -2.91 13.01 7.70
N LEU A 275 -1.74 12.41 7.45
CA LEU A 275 -0.67 13.02 6.65
C LEU A 275 -0.48 12.26 5.33
N ARG A 276 -0.64 12.92 4.18
CA ARG A 276 -0.27 12.37 2.87
C ARG A 276 1.26 12.40 2.74
N PRO A 277 1.95 11.26 2.81
CA PRO A 277 3.40 11.25 2.98
C PRO A 277 4.08 11.54 1.65
N HIS A 278 5.12 12.36 1.67
CA HIS A 278 6.10 12.44 0.58
C HIS A 278 7.40 11.75 0.95
N MET A 279 7.64 11.58 2.25
CA MET A 279 8.80 10.89 2.77
C MET A 279 8.40 10.12 4.01
N ILE A 280 8.89 8.89 4.13
CA ILE A 280 8.77 8.08 5.33
C ILE A 280 10.18 7.74 5.81
N ASP A 281 10.56 8.34 6.94
CA ASP A 281 11.84 8.06 7.60
C ASP A 281 11.67 6.94 8.61
N VAL A 282 12.37 5.83 8.40
CA VAL A 282 12.41 4.70 9.32
C VAL A 282 13.69 4.82 10.15
N VAL A 283 13.54 5.18 11.42
CA VAL A 283 14.66 5.49 12.32
C VAL A 283 14.81 4.37 13.33
N GLY A 284 15.95 3.68 13.31
CA GLY A 284 16.35 2.72 14.33
C GLY A 284 17.39 3.29 15.28
N PRO A 285 18.00 2.45 16.15
CA PRO A 285 18.95 2.91 17.17
C PRO A 285 20.20 3.58 16.58
N ASP A 286 20.78 2.96 15.56
CA ASP A 286 22.08 3.38 15.00
C ASP A 286 21.98 3.92 13.56
N ARG A 287 20.86 3.63 12.87
CA ARG A 287 20.72 3.86 11.42
C ARG A 287 19.33 4.38 11.07
N SER A 288 19.26 5.07 9.95
CA SER A 288 18.00 5.49 9.33
C SER A 288 17.90 5.00 7.89
N SER A 289 16.65 4.78 7.48
CA SER A 289 16.25 4.54 6.10
C SER A 289 15.21 5.58 5.71
N ARG A 290 15.10 5.87 4.42
CA ARG A 290 14.17 6.86 3.89
C ARG A 290 13.47 6.33 2.66
N ILE A 291 12.16 6.42 2.66
CA ILE A 291 11.31 6.04 1.54
C ILE A 291 10.75 7.34 0.97
N TYR A 292 11.08 7.63 -0.29
CA TYR A 292 10.49 8.73 -1.03
C TYR A 292 9.19 8.26 -1.67
N VAL A 293 8.13 9.01 -1.46
CA VAL A 293 6.80 8.75 -2.03
C VAL A 293 6.55 9.82 -3.08
N SER A 294 6.56 9.43 -4.35
CA SER A 294 6.35 10.35 -5.46
C SER A 294 4.88 10.48 -5.82
N TRP A 295 4.50 11.69 -6.23
CA TRP A 295 3.14 12.09 -6.62
C TRP A 295 3.22 12.89 -7.92
N GLY A 296 2.32 12.64 -8.87
CA GLY A 296 2.24 13.38 -10.13
C GLY A 296 1.63 14.76 -9.94
N ASP A 297 0.75 14.93 -8.96
CA ASP A 297 0.23 16.21 -8.50
C ASP A 297 1.15 16.84 -7.44
N ALA A 298 2.24 17.42 -7.91
CA ALA A 298 3.35 17.90 -7.09
C ALA A 298 3.01 19.09 -6.15
N ARG A 299 2.19 18.88 -5.12
CA ARG A 299 2.10 19.78 -3.96
C ARG A 299 3.16 19.39 -2.93
N PRO A 300 3.79 20.35 -2.21
CA PRO A 300 4.61 19.98 -1.06
C PRO A 300 3.77 19.19 -0.05
N GLY A 301 4.26 18.03 0.36
CA GLY A 301 3.64 17.30 1.44
C GLY A 301 4.61 16.99 2.57
N GLN A 302 4.17 16.15 3.48
CA GLN A 302 4.74 16.06 4.81
C GLN A 302 5.75 14.92 4.90
N ILE A 303 6.72 15.08 5.81
CA ILE A 303 7.63 14.01 6.20
C ILE A 303 7.03 13.28 7.39
N VAL A 304 6.94 11.96 7.27
CA VAL A 304 6.47 11.07 8.31
C VAL A 304 7.67 10.36 8.95
N PHE A 305 7.80 10.46 10.26
CA PHE A 305 8.86 9.77 11.01
C PHE A 305 8.32 8.50 11.68
N LEU A 306 8.85 7.35 11.28
CA LEU A 306 8.62 6.06 11.90
C LEU A 306 9.83 5.69 12.78
N LYS A 307 9.74 5.98 14.08
CA LYS A 307 10.75 5.55 15.06
C LYS A 307 10.49 4.09 15.46
N LEU A 308 11.44 3.22 15.15
CA LEU A 308 11.46 1.85 15.65
C LEU A 308 11.96 1.88 17.10
N LYS A 309 11.19 1.33 18.03
CA LYS A 309 11.68 1.11 19.39
C LYS A 309 12.87 0.14 19.33
N PRO A 310 13.93 0.33 20.13
CA PRO A 310 14.96 -0.70 20.25
C PRO A 310 14.29 -2.01 20.67
N ALA A 311 14.62 -3.10 19.95
CA ALA A 311 14.14 -4.43 20.28
C ALA A 311 14.50 -4.73 21.74
N THR A 312 13.54 -5.18 22.55
CA THR A 312 13.83 -5.60 23.91
C THR A 312 14.77 -6.81 23.88
N PRO A 313 15.60 -7.05 24.92
CA PRO A 313 16.52 -8.18 24.96
C PRO A 313 15.85 -9.53 24.59
N ARG A 314 14.62 -9.76 25.09
CA ARG A 314 13.79 -10.94 24.76
C ARG A 314 13.51 -11.13 23.25
N GLN A 315 13.37 -10.05 22.48
CA GLN A 315 13.11 -10.14 21.04
C GLN A 315 14.39 -10.45 20.25
N LYS A 316 15.58 -10.09 20.77
CA LYS A 316 16.87 -10.46 20.19
C LYS A 316 17.15 -11.95 20.38
N ASP A 317 16.76 -12.51 21.52
CA ASP A 317 16.95 -13.93 21.83
C ASP A 317 16.04 -14.83 20.98
N ALA A 318 14.78 -14.43 20.78
CA ALA A 318 13.84 -15.12 19.88
C ALA A 318 14.30 -15.11 18.39
N TRP A 319 15.02 -14.06 17.97
CA TRP A 319 15.60 -13.98 16.62
C TRP A 319 16.80 -14.92 16.45
N ARG A 320 17.68 -15.03 17.46
CA ARG A 320 18.80 -15.97 17.44
C ARG A 320 18.33 -17.42 17.40
N ALA A 321 17.29 -17.75 18.16
CA ALA A 321 16.70 -19.09 18.20
C ALA A 321 16.03 -19.51 16.89
N SER A 322 15.56 -18.57 16.06
CA SER A 322 14.87 -18.86 14.80
C SER A 322 15.78 -18.94 13.56
N HIS A 323 17.08 -18.65 13.71
CA HIS A 323 18.06 -18.63 12.62
C HIS A 323 19.31 -19.48 12.92
N GLN A 324 19.24 -20.34 13.95
CA GLN A 324 20.26 -21.33 14.29
C GLN A 324 19.74 -22.79 14.21
N GLY A 325 18.59 -23.00 13.58
CA GLY A 325 18.00 -24.32 13.31
C GLY A 325 17.84 -24.57 11.82
#